data_AF-A0A6B3I2H5-F1
#
_entry.id   AF-A0A6B3I2H5-F1
#
_cell.length_a   1.000
_cell.length_b   1.000
_cell.length_c   1.000
_cell.angle_alpha   90.00
_cell.angle_beta   90.00
_cell.angle_gamma   90.00
#
_symmetry.space_group_name_H-M   'P 1'
#
loop_
_entity.id
_entity.type
_entity.pdbx_description
1 polymer ?
#
loop_
_entity_poly.entity_id
_entity_poly.type
_entity_poly.pdbx_seq_one_letter_code
_entity_poly.pdbx_strand_id
1 'polypeptide(L)'
;MVLAGAAVLLLAVGLVVLMVGPPSAASPSAKAALSAPAEESADAGFARDMAIHHQQAVEMSFIVRDRTDDEDVRRLAYDIINTQANQRGM
;
A
#
# COMPACT_ATOMS: atom_id res chain seq x y z
N MET A 1 23.70 -28.10 -18.47
CA MET A 1 23.27 -26.74 -18.08
C MET A 1 22.25 -26.15 -19.05
N VAL A 2 22.44 -26.24 -20.38
CA VAL A 2 21.53 -25.67 -21.39
C VAL A 2 20.11 -26.28 -21.36
N LEU A 3 20.00 -27.61 -21.22
CA LEU A 3 18.70 -28.32 -21.13
C LEU A 3 17.92 -27.98 -19.85
N ALA A 4 18.62 -27.81 -18.72
CA ALA A 4 18.01 -27.39 -17.46
C ALA A 4 17.51 -25.93 -17.52
N GLY A 5 18.26 -25.05 -18.19
CA GLY A 5 17.85 -23.66 -18.42
C GLY A 5 16.60 -23.55 -19.30
N ALA A 6 16.48 -24.38 -20.34
CA ALA A 6 15.31 -24.41 -21.22
C ALA A 6 14.05 -24.89 -20.49
N ALA A 7 14.18 -25.90 -19.62
CA ALA A 7 13.06 -26.39 -18.82
C ALA A 7 12.56 -25.34 -17.82
N VAL A 8 13.47 -24.64 -17.15
CA VAL A 8 13.14 -23.54 -16.22
C VAL A 8 12.47 -22.37 -16.94
N LEU A 9 12.95 -22.02 -18.14
CA LEU A 9 12.35 -20.96 -18.95
C LEU A 9 10.92 -21.31 -19.41
N LEU A 10 10.69 -22.54 -19.86
CA LEU A 10 9.36 -23.00 -20.26
C LEU A 10 8.38 -23.02 -19.08
N LEU A 11 8.86 -23.41 -17.89
CA LEU A 11 8.06 -23.40 -16.67
C LEU A 11 7.70 -21.96 -16.26
N ALA A 12 8.65 -21.04 -16.35
CA ALA A 12 8.43 -19.62 -16.07
C ALA A 12 7.44 -18.98 -17.06
N VAL A 13 7.59 -19.24 -18.36
CA VAL A 13 6.66 -18.75 -19.40
C VAL A 13 5.26 -19.35 -19.20
N GLY A 14 5.17 -20.63 -18.88
CA GLY A 14 3.89 -21.28 -18.56
C GLY A 14 3.21 -20.66 -17.34
N LEU A 15 3.97 -20.32 -16.29
CA LEU A 15 3.45 -19.66 -15.10
C LEU A 15 2.97 -18.23 -15.39
N VAL A 16 3.69 -17.49 -16.23
CA VAL A 16 3.31 -16.12 -16.64
C VAL A 16 2.03 -16.15 -17.48
N VAL A 17 1.88 -17.10 -18.40
CA VAL A 17 0.64 -17.26 -19.19
C VAL A 17 -0.53 -17.65 -18.29
N LEU A 18 -0.31 -18.44 -17.24
CA LEU A 18 -1.35 -18.81 -16.26
C LEU A 18 -1.77 -17.61 -15.39
N MET A 19 -0.84 -16.70 -15.06
CA MET A 19 -1.12 -15.47 -14.32
C MET A 19 -1.72 -14.36 -15.19
N VAL A 20 -1.56 -14.44 -16.52
CA VAL A 20 -2.11 -13.51 -17.52
C VAL A 20 -3.17 -14.22 -18.37
N GLY A 21 -3.95 -15.11 -17.75
CA GLY A 21 -5.12 -15.69 -18.41
C GLY A 21 -6.12 -14.59 -18.84
N PRO A 22 -6.86 -14.78 -19.95
CA PRO A 22 -7.86 -13.80 -20.35
C PRO A 22 -8.89 -13.63 -19.22
N PRO A 23 -9.32 -12.39 -18.92
CA PRO A 23 -10.33 -12.18 -17.90
C PRO A 23 -11.58 -12.97 -18.27
N SER A 24 -11.98 -13.90 -17.40
CA SER A 24 -13.26 -14.62 -17.55
C SER A 24 -14.36 -13.59 -17.78
N ALA A 25 -15.12 -13.76 -18.87
CA ALA A 25 -16.25 -12.89 -19.27
C ALA A 25 -17.43 -12.90 -18.28
N ALA A 26 -17.22 -13.41 -17.06
CA ALA A 26 -18.20 -13.55 -15.98
C ALA A 26 -17.93 -12.60 -14.80
N SER A 27 -17.05 -11.60 -14.94
CA SER A 27 -16.96 -10.52 -13.95
C SER A 27 -17.98 -9.43 -14.28
N PRO A 28 -19.06 -9.27 -13.50
CA PRO A 28 -19.95 -8.13 -13.69
C PRO A 28 -19.17 -6.83 -13.43
N SER A 29 -19.20 -5.94 -14.42
CA SER A 29 -18.80 -4.53 -14.32
C SER A 29 -17.34 -4.21 -13.96
N ALA A 30 -16.45 -4.34 -14.95
CA ALA A 30 -15.18 -3.60 -15.00
C ALA A 30 -15.35 -2.08 -15.31
N LYS A 31 -16.54 -1.51 -15.05
CA LYS A 31 -16.85 -0.08 -15.28
C LYS A 31 -17.73 0.53 -14.18
N ALA A 32 -17.60 0.07 -12.93
CA ALA A 32 -17.88 1.01 -11.85
C ALA A 32 -16.85 2.14 -12.00
N ALA A 33 -17.28 3.31 -12.47
CA ALA A 33 -16.46 4.50 -12.36
C ALA A 33 -15.98 4.58 -10.90
N LEU A 34 -14.69 4.84 -10.69
CA LEU A 34 -14.12 5.11 -9.37
C LEU A 34 -14.71 6.43 -8.87
N SER A 35 -15.98 6.40 -8.48
CA SER A 35 -16.64 7.51 -7.81
C SER A 35 -16.04 7.58 -6.41
N ALA A 36 -15.70 8.80 -5.97
CA ALA A 36 -15.34 9.02 -4.58
C ALA A 36 -16.47 8.52 -3.66
N PRO A 37 -16.14 8.06 -2.44
CA PRO A 37 -17.15 7.70 -1.46
C PRO A 37 -18.12 8.86 -1.23
N ALA A 38 -19.40 8.55 -1.02
CA ALA A 38 -20.37 9.57 -0.64
C ALA A 38 -19.95 10.23 0.69
N GLU A 39 -20.26 11.51 0.88
CA GLU A 39 -19.81 12.28 2.05
C GLU A 39 -20.16 11.65 3.41
N GLU A 40 -21.35 11.07 3.50
CA GLU A 40 -21.88 10.40 4.70
C GLU A 40 -21.59 8.89 4.74
N SER A 41 -20.73 8.40 3.85
CA SER A 41 -20.34 6.99 3.84
C SER A 41 -19.36 6.67 4.97
N ALA A 42 -19.34 5.40 5.38
CA ALA A 42 -18.39 4.90 6.37
C ALA A 42 -16.93 5.12 5.91
N ASP A 43 -16.64 4.97 4.62
CA ASP A 43 -15.29 5.16 4.06
C ASP A 43 -14.84 6.62 4.19
N ALA A 44 -15.73 7.59 3.92
CA ALA A 44 -15.43 9.01 4.08
C ALA A 44 -15.22 9.37 5.57
N GLY A 45 -16.02 8.79 6.48
CA GLY A 45 -15.82 8.92 7.93
C GLY A 45 -14.47 8.36 8.38
N PHE A 46 -14.16 7.12 7.99
CA PHE A 46 -12.89 6.46 8.28
C PHE A 46 -11.69 7.28 7.79
N ALA A 47 -11.73 7.80 6.57
CA ALA A 47 -10.64 8.59 6.02
C ALA A 47 -10.40 9.90 6.80
N ARG A 48 -11.48 10.59 7.21
CA ARG A 48 -11.38 11.80 8.04
C ARG A 48 -10.80 11.49 9.43
N ASP A 49 -11.25 10.41 10.06
CA ASP A 49 -10.76 10.01 11.38
C ASP A 49 -9.29 9.58 11.30
N MET A 50 -8.91 8.82 10.27
CA MET A 50 -7.53 8.40 10.05
C MET A 50 -6.60 9.56 9.71
N ALA A 51 -7.08 10.61 9.03
CA ALA A 51 -6.28 11.82 8.82
C ALA A 51 -5.87 12.47 10.15
N ILE A 52 -6.80 12.61 11.10
CA ILE A 52 -6.51 13.17 12.43
C ILE A 52 -5.61 12.23 13.24
N HIS A 53 -5.91 10.93 13.23
CA HIS A 53 -5.09 9.93 13.92
C HIS A 53 -3.64 9.92 13.39
N HIS A 54 -3.44 9.97 12.08
CA HIS A 54 -2.11 10.06 11.45
C HIS A 54 -1.42 11.39 11.74
N GLN A 55 -2.15 12.50 11.88
CA GLN A 55 -1.56 13.76 12.35
C GLN A 55 -0.95 13.63 13.73
N GLN A 56 -1.68 13.07 14.68
CA GLN A 56 -1.17 12.83 16.02
C GLN A 56 0.06 11.92 16.00
N ALA A 57 0.04 10.85 15.21
CA ALA A 57 1.18 9.93 15.09
C ALA A 57 2.43 10.60 14.51
N VAL A 58 2.28 11.47 13.50
CA VAL A 58 3.41 12.25 12.94
C VAL A 58 3.97 13.21 13.99
N GLU A 59 3.12 13.94 14.72
CA GLU A 59 3.55 14.86 15.77
C GLU A 59 4.34 14.14 16.88
N MET A 60 3.79 13.03 17.38
CA MET A 60 4.47 12.20 18.38
C MET A 60 5.80 11.64 17.88
N SER A 61 5.86 11.26 16.60
CA SER A 61 7.09 10.72 16.01
C SER A 61 8.18 11.77 15.86
N PHE A 62 7.84 13.04 15.59
CA PHE A 62 8.80 14.14 15.66
C PHE A 62 9.35 14.32 17.08
N ILE A 63 8.49 14.25 18.10
CA ILE A 63 8.92 14.34 19.51
C ILE A 63 9.90 13.20 19.84
N VAL A 64 9.59 11.96 19.44
CA VAL A 64 10.46 10.81 19.69
C VAL A 64 11.78 10.94 18.95
N ARG A 65 11.76 11.29 17.65
CA ARG A 65 12.96 11.51 16.83
C ARG A 65 13.93 12.50 17.49
N ASP A 66 13.40 13.60 18.03
CA ASP A 66 14.20 14.68 18.62
C ASP A 66 14.74 14.36 20.02
N ARG A 67 14.19 13.35 20.70
CA ARG A 67 14.52 13.02 22.10
C ARG A 67 15.23 11.69 22.29
N THR A 68 15.20 10.79 21.31
CA THR A 68 15.79 9.47 21.44
C THR A 68 17.26 9.44 21.01
N ASP A 69 18.10 8.79 21.83
CA ASP A 69 19.48 8.45 21.46
C ASP A 69 19.58 7.10 20.73
N ASP A 70 18.53 6.28 20.76
CA ASP A 70 18.45 4.98 20.08
C ASP A 70 18.21 5.16 18.57
N GLU A 71 19.13 4.65 17.75
CA GLU A 71 19.09 4.76 16.28
C GLU A 71 17.94 3.97 15.65
N ASP A 72 17.58 2.80 16.18
CA ASP A 72 16.51 1.96 15.64
C ASP A 72 15.15 2.61 15.92
N VAL A 73 14.98 3.17 17.12
CA VAL A 73 13.79 3.95 17.49
C VAL A 73 13.68 5.21 16.63
N ARG A 74 14.80 5.91 16.39
CA ARG A 74 14.84 7.08 15.51
C ARG A 74 14.48 6.73 14.07
N ARG A 75 14.92 5.58 13.58
CA ARG A 75 14.56 5.09 12.24
C ARG A 75 13.06 4.79 12.13
N LEU A 76 12.49 4.10 13.12
CA LEU A 76 11.05 3.85 13.17
C LEU A 76 10.24 5.15 13.18
N ALA A 77 10.69 6.16 13.94
CA ALA A 77 10.03 7.46 13.95
C ALA A 77 10.02 8.12 12.56
N TYR A 78 11.13 8.06 11.81
CA TYR A 78 11.16 8.55 10.42
C TYR A 78 10.20 7.79 9.50
N ASP A 79 10.13 6.48 9.62
CA ASP A 79 9.23 5.66 8.80
C ASP A 79 7.76 6.02 9.07
N ILE A 80 7.39 6.24 10.33
CA ILE A 80 6.05 6.70 10.72
C ILE A 80 5.79 8.10 10.16
N ILE A 81 6.72 9.05 10.33
CA ILE A 81 6.58 10.42 9.81
C ILE A 81 6.28 10.39 8.31
N ASN A 82 7.12 9.71 7.52
CA ASN A 82 6.99 9.71 6.07
C ASN A 82 5.74 8.97 5.61
N THR A 83 5.48 7.80 6.16
CA THR A 83 4.37 6.95 5.70
C THR A 83 3.02 7.58 6.07
N GLN A 84 2.87 8.04 7.32
CA GLN A 84 1.59 8.55 7.80
C GLN A 84 1.34 10.00 7.37
N ALA A 85 2.36 10.79 7.05
CA ALA A 85 2.19 12.07 6.36
C ALA A 85 1.59 11.88 4.96
N ASN A 86 2.15 10.94 4.18
CA ASN A 86 1.66 10.63 2.84
C ASN A 86 0.22 10.07 2.87
N GLN A 87 -0.12 9.23 3.85
CA GLN A 87 -1.49 8.72 4.02
C GLN A 87 -2.51 9.79 4.41
N ARG A 88 -2.07 10.91 5.00
CA ARG A 88 -2.91 12.09 5.25
C ARG A 88 -3.05 13.00 4.01
N GLY A 89 -2.30 12.73 2.94
CA GLY A 89 -2.31 13.51 1.70
C GLY A 89 -1.31 14.67 1.66
N MET A 90 -0.22 14.61 2.43
CA MET A 90 0.93 15.54 2.32
C MET A 90 2.00 15.03 1.37
#